data_AF-A0AAW2EWB7-F1
#
_entry.id   AF-A0AAW2EWB7-F1
#
_cell.length_a   1.000
_cell.length_b   1.000
_cell.length_c   1.000
_cell.angle_alpha   90.00
_cell.angle_beta   90.00
_cell.angle_gamma   90.00
#
_symmetry.space_group_name_H-M   'P 1'
#
loop_
_entity.id
_entity.type
_entity.pdbx_description
1 polymer ?
#
loop_
_entity_poly.entity_id
_entity_poly.type
_entity_poly.pdbx_seq_one_letter_code
_entity_poly.pdbx_strand_id
1 'polypeptide(L)'
;MSKDIDFQGFTKQTEVLLRGVGAQDLIDEFKRRDISTDALRKLTKEDFIHLGADNNQAENIINALCTSKKNVSHVKAESNYKLLLDKVEILQLGERQLNIIQDYVKYCRMKLKKERHNFFVEPDKALSASQILCMVTDATLQEIHEAELKLKELETVILMPYEKRWKHSYALYSIPFSGACIAMYILLRRFWR
;
A
#
# COMPACT_ATOMS: atom_id res chain seq x y z
N MET A 1 -46.87 -4.82 2.20
CA MET A 1 -46.24 -3.55 1.78
C MET A 1 -44.99 -3.40 2.62
N SER A 2 -43.83 -3.59 1.98
CA SER A 2 -42.50 -3.62 2.61
C SER A 2 -42.17 -2.31 3.33
N LYS A 3 -41.59 -2.44 4.52
CA LYS A 3 -40.56 -1.52 5.01
C LYS A 3 -39.43 -2.39 5.52
N ASP A 4 -38.57 -2.82 4.61
CA ASP A 4 -37.22 -3.22 4.93
C ASP A 4 -36.53 -1.98 5.51
N ILE A 5 -36.50 -1.90 6.84
CA ILE A 5 -35.75 -0.88 7.56
C ILE A 5 -34.31 -1.38 7.52
N ASP A 6 -33.52 -0.80 6.63
CA ASP A 6 -32.07 -0.99 6.59
C ASP A 6 -31.48 -0.48 7.91
N PHE A 7 -31.35 -1.37 8.89
CA PHE A 7 -30.65 -1.14 10.14
C PHE A 7 -29.14 -1.14 9.85
N GLN A 8 -28.60 0.03 9.56
CA GLN A 8 -27.16 0.22 9.31
C GLN A 8 -26.38 0.51 10.60
N GLY A 9 -27.06 0.71 11.73
CA GLY A 9 -26.49 1.14 12.99
C GLY A 9 -25.79 0.02 13.77
N PHE A 10 -26.43 -1.11 14.03
CA PHE A 10 -25.83 -2.16 14.87
C PHE A 10 -24.93 -3.13 14.04
N THR A 11 -23.62 -3.11 14.31
CA THR A 11 -22.66 -3.98 13.62
C THR A 11 -22.13 -5.10 14.52
N LYS A 12 -21.55 -6.14 13.91
CA LYS A 12 -20.84 -7.20 14.65
C LYS A 12 -19.71 -6.64 15.54
N GLN A 13 -19.14 -5.49 15.19
CA GLN A 13 -18.15 -4.80 16.01
C GLN A 13 -18.76 -4.23 17.29
N THR A 14 -19.94 -3.62 17.21
CA THR A 14 -20.70 -3.14 18.38
C THR A 14 -21.01 -4.29 19.33
N GLU A 15 -21.45 -5.44 18.78
CA GLU A 15 -21.75 -6.63 19.57
C GLU A 15 -20.53 -7.17 20.32
N VAL A 16 -19.40 -7.30 19.62
CA VAL A 16 -18.14 -7.78 20.22
C VAL A 16 -17.66 -6.82 21.32
N LEU A 17 -17.79 -5.52 21.10
CA LEU A 17 -17.40 -4.51 22.09
C LEU A 17 -18.28 -4.57 23.34
N LEU A 18 -19.60 -4.69 23.18
CA LEU A 18 -20.55 -4.85 24.29
C LEU A 18 -20.25 -6.12 25.10
N ARG A 19 -19.94 -7.24 24.43
CA ARG A 19 -19.50 -8.46 25.12
C ARG A 19 -18.20 -8.27 25.87
N GLY A 20 -17.25 -7.54 25.30
CA GLY A 20 -15.95 -7.25 25.91
C GLY A 20 -16.02 -6.37 27.16
N VAL A 21 -17.02 -5.47 27.23
CA VAL A 21 -17.25 -4.62 28.43
C VAL A 21 -18.22 -5.24 29.43
N GLY A 22 -18.62 -6.50 29.26
CA GLY A 22 -19.54 -7.20 30.16
C GLY A 22 -21.00 -6.74 30.06
N ALA A 23 -21.39 -6.09 28.96
CA ALA A 23 -22.74 -5.55 28.71
C ALA A 23 -23.56 -6.46 27.77
N GLN A 24 -23.51 -7.77 27.98
CA GLN A 24 -24.15 -8.74 27.09
C GLN A 24 -25.68 -8.63 27.12
N ASP A 25 -26.23 -8.33 28.29
CA ASP A 25 -27.67 -8.20 28.52
C ASP A 25 -28.29 -6.99 27.79
N LEU A 26 -27.47 -6.04 27.34
CA LEU A 26 -27.92 -4.84 26.62
C LEU A 26 -27.89 -5.02 25.10
N ILE A 27 -27.34 -6.13 24.58
CA ILE A 27 -27.16 -6.35 23.14
C ILE A 27 -28.51 -6.30 22.39
N ASP A 28 -29.55 -6.91 22.95
CA ASP A 28 -30.88 -6.94 22.32
C ASP A 28 -31.51 -5.54 22.26
N GLU A 29 -31.35 -4.72 23.30
CA GLU A 29 -31.82 -3.33 23.32
C GLU A 29 -31.03 -2.43 22.36
N PHE A 30 -29.71 -2.63 22.25
CA PHE A 30 -28.86 -1.93 21.27
C PHE A 30 -29.23 -2.30 19.83
N LYS A 31 -29.60 -3.56 19.58
CA LYS A 31 -30.07 -4.04 18.28
C LYS A 31 -31.46 -3.51 17.95
N ARG A 32 -32.37 -3.45 18.93
CA ARG A 32 -33.74 -2.89 18.76
C ARG A 32 -33.73 -1.39 18.44
N ARG A 33 -32.79 -0.64 19.02
CA ARG A 33 -32.67 0.82 18.82
C ARG A 33 -31.66 1.23 17.75
N ASP A 34 -31.09 0.25 17.05
CA ASP A 34 -30.09 0.43 15.99
C ASP A 34 -28.90 1.32 16.38
N ILE A 35 -28.34 1.08 17.57
CA ILE A 35 -27.26 1.91 18.11
C ILE A 35 -25.92 1.47 17.50
N SER A 36 -25.24 2.40 16.84
CA SER A 36 -23.94 2.16 16.23
C SER A 36 -22.76 2.25 17.17
N THR A 37 -21.61 1.72 16.74
CA THR A 37 -20.34 1.81 17.48
C THR A 37 -19.97 3.27 17.77
N ASP A 38 -20.25 4.18 16.83
CA ASP A 38 -19.99 5.61 17.00
C ASP A 38 -20.95 6.27 17.99
N ALA A 39 -22.22 5.82 18.01
CA ALA A 39 -23.21 6.25 18.98
C ALA A 39 -22.89 5.73 20.38
N LEU A 40 -22.48 4.45 20.50
CA LEU A 40 -22.05 3.81 21.75
C LEU A 40 -20.94 4.60 22.45
N ARG A 41 -20.01 5.19 21.69
CA ARG A 41 -18.92 6.01 22.23
C ARG A 41 -19.38 7.36 22.81
N LYS A 42 -20.58 7.82 22.44
CA LYS A 42 -21.16 9.11 22.87
C LYS A 42 -22.19 8.96 23.99
N LEU A 43 -22.59 7.74 24.34
CA LEU A 43 -23.57 7.48 25.39
C LEU A 43 -23.01 7.84 26.78
N THR A 44 -23.84 8.49 27.58
CA THR A 44 -23.53 8.80 28.98
C THR A 44 -24.02 7.71 29.92
N LYS A 45 -23.68 7.81 31.20
CA LYS A 45 -24.12 6.86 32.23
C LYS A 45 -25.65 6.75 32.28
N GLU A 46 -26.33 7.88 32.13
CA GLU A 46 -27.78 8.01 32.14
C GLU A 46 -28.40 7.29 30.93
N ASP A 47 -27.76 7.36 29.77
CA ASP A 47 -28.21 6.65 28.57
C ASP A 47 -28.15 5.13 28.76
N PHE A 48 -27.09 4.61 29.38
CA PHE A 48 -26.99 3.18 29.70
C PHE A 48 -28.07 2.74 30.70
N ILE A 49 -28.41 3.58 31.68
CA ILE A 49 -29.52 3.31 32.60
C ILE A 49 -30.86 3.28 31.85
N HIS A 50 -31.08 4.21 30.91
CA HIS A 50 -32.27 4.22 30.04
C HIS A 50 -32.35 3.05 29.05
N LEU A 51 -31.23 2.36 28.82
CA LEU A 51 -31.13 1.15 28.01
C LEU A 51 -31.32 -0.12 28.86
N GLY A 52 -31.55 0.01 30.17
CA GLY A 52 -31.85 -1.09 31.07
C GLY A 52 -30.68 -1.57 31.92
N ALA A 53 -29.55 -0.86 31.93
CA ALA A 53 -28.43 -1.18 32.82
C ALA A 53 -28.70 -0.72 34.26
N ASP A 54 -28.26 -1.50 35.25
CA ASP A 54 -28.20 -1.02 36.64
C ASP A 54 -27.19 0.14 36.77
N ASN A 55 -27.36 0.99 37.77
CA ASN A 55 -26.47 2.12 38.06
C ASN A 55 -24.99 1.69 38.18
N ASN A 56 -24.74 0.56 38.84
CA ASN A 56 -23.39 0.00 38.97
C ASN A 56 -22.87 -0.57 37.64
N GLN A 57 -23.75 -1.19 36.86
CA GLN A 57 -23.42 -1.75 35.55
C GLN A 57 -23.09 -0.64 34.55
N ALA A 58 -23.88 0.43 34.52
CA ALA A 58 -23.65 1.60 33.67
C ALA A 58 -22.31 2.30 34.01
N GLU A 59 -21.98 2.43 35.29
CA GLU A 59 -20.71 2.98 35.73
C GLU A 59 -19.51 2.11 35.33
N ASN A 60 -19.63 0.79 35.47
CA ASN A 60 -18.61 -0.15 35.03
C ASN A 60 -18.40 -0.11 33.51
N ILE A 61 -19.48 0.01 32.73
CA ILE A 61 -19.42 0.13 31.26
C ILE A 61 -18.72 1.43 30.86
N ILE A 62 -19.09 2.56 31.44
CA ILE A 62 -18.45 3.85 31.17
C ILE A 62 -16.97 3.81 31.52
N ASN A 63 -16.61 3.22 32.66
CA ASN A 63 -15.21 3.06 33.06
C ASN A 63 -14.43 2.14 32.11
N ALA A 64 -15.02 1.04 31.66
CA ALA A 64 -14.42 0.14 30.67
C ALA A 64 -14.25 0.82 29.29
N LEU A 65 -15.22 1.64 28.85
CA LEU A 65 -15.14 2.39 27.60
C LEU A 65 -14.17 3.58 27.70
N CYS A 66 -14.09 4.25 28.86
CA CYS A 66 -13.20 5.39 29.10
C CYS A 66 -11.75 5.01 29.39
N THR A 67 -11.49 3.84 29.98
CA THR A 67 -10.12 3.31 30.14
C THR A 67 -9.45 3.08 28.78
N SER A 68 -10.22 2.75 27.73
CA SER A 68 -9.72 2.74 26.36
C SER A 68 -9.27 4.14 25.87
N LYS A 69 -9.90 5.21 26.36
CA LYS A 69 -9.59 6.61 26.03
C LYS A 69 -8.34 7.12 26.75
N LYS A 70 -8.07 6.62 27.97
CA LYS A 70 -6.91 7.03 28.79
C LYS A 70 -5.56 6.67 28.16
N ASN A 71 -5.54 5.67 27.28
CA ASN A 71 -4.35 5.29 26.50
C ASN A 71 -4.18 6.08 25.18
N VAL A 72 -5.16 6.90 24.80
CA VAL A 72 -5.13 7.65 23.52
C VAL A 72 -4.90 9.14 23.73
N SER A 73 -5.24 9.72 24.89
CA SER A 73 -5.10 11.17 25.14
C SER A 73 -3.73 11.62 25.68
N HIS A 74 -2.77 10.71 25.91
CA HIS A 74 -1.40 11.05 26.31
C HIS A 74 -0.32 10.62 25.31
N VAL A 75 -0.69 10.12 24.14
CA VAL A 75 0.27 9.72 23.11
C VAL A 75 0.33 10.80 22.03
N LYS A 76 1.18 11.82 22.21
CA LYS A 76 2.05 12.43 21.16
C LYS A 76 2.52 13.83 21.54
N ALA A 77 3.72 13.88 22.12
CA ALA A 77 4.72 14.90 21.81
C ALA A 77 6.14 14.39 22.14
N GLU A 78 6.29 13.59 23.21
CA GLU A 78 7.62 13.12 23.66
C GLU A 78 8.21 11.96 22.84
N SER A 79 7.40 11.13 22.18
CA SER A 79 7.91 9.96 21.44
C SER A 79 8.68 10.34 20.17
N ASN A 80 8.34 11.44 19.52
CA ASN A 80 9.03 11.87 18.30
C ASN A 80 10.42 12.44 18.61
N TYR A 81 10.58 13.15 19.73
CA TYR A 81 11.88 13.70 20.13
C TYR A 81 12.86 12.58 20.50
N LYS A 82 12.39 11.59 21.27
CA LYS A 82 13.21 10.42 21.62
C LYS A 82 13.56 9.58 20.39
N LEU A 83 12.61 9.31 19.51
CA LEU A 83 12.85 8.59 18.26
C LEU A 83 13.80 9.33 17.30
N LEU A 84 13.76 10.67 17.28
CA LEU A 84 14.72 11.49 16.52
C LEU A 84 16.10 11.47 17.16
N LEU A 85 16.19 11.54 18.49
CA LEU A 85 17.46 11.38 19.21
C LEU A 85 18.09 10.02 18.93
N ASP A 86 17.31 8.94 19.03
CA ASP A 86 17.75 7.57 18.78
C ASP A 86 18.29 7.43 17.34
N LYS A 87 17.62 8.06 16.36
CA LYS A 87 18.10 8.08 14.96
C LYS A 87 19.39 8.86 14.78
N VAL A 88 19.55 10.00 15.47
CA VAL A 88 20.78 10.80 15.43
C VAL A 88 21.94 10.03 16.07
N GLU A 89 21.71 9.35 17.19
CA GLU A 89 22.71 8.49 17.83
C GLU A 89 23.11 7.31 16.93
N ILE A 90 22.15 6.68 16.24
CA ILE A 90 22.44 5.61 15.25
C ILE A 90 23.30 6.16 14.11
N LEU A 91 23.01 7.36 13.61
CA LEU A 91 23.80 7.99 12.54
C LEU A 91 25.22 8.34 13.01
N GLN A 92 25.38 8.86 14.23
CA GLN A 92 26.70 9.15 14.82
C GLN A 92 27.51 7.86 15.04
N LEU A 93 26.85 6.78 15.46
CA LEU A 93 27.50 5.47 15.57
C LEU A 93 27.93 4.94 14.20
N GLY A 94 27.08 5.11 13.18
CA GLY A 94 27.41 4.77 11.79
C GLY A 94 28.60 5.57 11.24
N GLU A 95 28.65 6.87 11.52
CA GLU A 95 29.80 7.72 11.17
C GLU A 95 31.09 7.23 11.85
N ARG A 96 31.02 6.89 13.13
CA ARG A 96 32.18 6.34 13.86
C ARG A 96 32.63 5.00 13.28
N GLN A 97 31.70 4.10 12.95
CA GLN A 97 32.02 2.83 12.30
C GLN A 97 32.67 3.03 10.94
N LEU A 98 32.16 3.96 10.13
CA LEU A 98 32.74 4.32 8.85
C LEU A 98 34.16 4.86 9.01
N ASN A 99 34.39 5.75 9.98
CA ASN A 99 35.73 6.28 10.27
C ASN A 99 36.71 5.18 10.67
N ILE A 100 36.28 4.21 11.50
CA ILE A 100 37.11 3.05 11.86
C ILE A 100 37.44 2.20 10.63
N ILE A 101 36.47 1.95 9.74
CA ILE A 101 36.70 1.21 8.49
C ILE A 101 37.67 1.98 7.60
N GLN A 102 37.52 3.29 7.48
CA GLN A 102 38.44 4.13 6.70
C GLN A 102 39.86 4.09 7.27
N ASP A 103 40.02 4.21 8.58
CA ASP A 103 41.30 4.11 9.26
C ASP A 103 41.93 2.72 9.10
N TYR A 104 41.12 1.66 9.17
CA TYR A 104 41.57 0.30 8.90
C TYR A 104 42.04 0.13 7.46
N VAL A 105 41.27 0.60 6.48
CA VAL A 105 41.68 0.59 5.06
C VAL A 105 42.97 1.40 4.86
N LYS A 106 43.11 2.54 5.52
CA LYS A 106 44.32 3.37 5.49
C LYS A 106 45.52 2.63 6.10
N TYR A 107 45.34 1.95 7.23
CA TYR A 107 46.35 1.09 7.83
C TYR A 107 46.76 -0.05 6.89
N CYS A 108 45.80 -0.77 6.31
CA CYS A 108 46.05 -1.82 5.32
C CYS A 108 46.85 -1.28 4.13
N ARG A 109 46.48 -0.11 3.60
CA ARG A 109 47.23 0.56 2.52
C ARG A 109 48.67 0.88 2.93
N MET A 110 48.89 1.41 4.14
CA MET A 110 50.23 1.69 4.66
C MET A 110 51.05 0.41 4.84
N LYS A 111 50.45 -0.65 5.41
CA LYS A 111 51.08 -1.94 5.62
C LYS A 111 51.48 -2.59 4.29
N LEU A 112 50.57 -2.62 3.31
CA LEU A 112 50.84 -3.15 1.96
C LEU A 112 51.91 -2.32 1.22
N LYS A 113 51.95 -1.00 1.39
CA LYS A 113 53.04 -0.15 0.85
C LYS A 113 54.39 -0.45 1.50
N LYS A 114 54.42 -0.81 2.78
CA LYS A 114 55.64 -1.17 3.50
C LYS A 114 56.13 -2.58 3.15
N GLU A 115 55.21 -3.53 2.96
CA GLU A 115 55.48 -4.93 2.60
C GLU A 115 55.67 -5.16 1.08
N ARG A 116 55.57 -4.09 0.27
CA ARG A 116 55.66 -4.12 -1.21
C ARG A 116 56.93 -4.75 -1.79
N HIS A 117 57.97 -4.97 -0.96
CA HIS A 117 59.18 -5.68 -1.35
C HIS A 117 58.99 -7.20 -1.53
N ASN A 118 57.87 -7.78 -1.06
CA ASN A 118 57.68 -9.25 -1.01
C ASN A 118 56.51 -9.79 -1.87
N PHE A 119 55.82 -8.95 -2.65
CA PHE A 119 54.70 -9.40 -3.46
C PHE A 119 55.12 -9.65 -4.91
N PHE A 120 55.08 -10.91 -5.34
CA PHE A 120 55.29 -11.35 -6.73
C PHE A 120 54.18 -10.91 -7.71
N VAL A 121 53.11 -10.28 -7.21
CA VAL A 121 51.97 -9.85 -8.04
C VAL A 121 52.12 -8.38 -8.39
N GLU A 122 52.17 -8.11 -9.69
CA GLU A 122 52.26 -6.77 -10.26
C GLU A 122 51.01 -5.95 -9.88
N PRO A 123 51.12 -4.97 -8.97
CA PRO A 123 49.96 -4.32 -8.35
C PRO A 123 49.14 -3.50 -9.35
N ASP A 124 49.78 -3.00 -10.41
CA ASP A 124 49.14 -2.16 -11.41
C ASP A 124 48.18 -2.97 -12.31
N LYS A 125 48.53 -4.24 -12.61
CA LYS A 125 47.66 -5.14 -13.37
C LYS A 125 46.43 -5.56 -12.55
N ALA A 126 46.60 -5.87 -11.26
CA ALA A 126 45.49 -6.23 -10.39
C ALA A 126 44.53 -5.05 -10.13
N LEU A 127 45.08 -3.84 -9.94
CA LEU A 127 44.29 -2.62 -9.78
C LEU A 127 43.49 -2.31 -11.07
N SER A 128 44.16 -2.38 -12.22
CA SER A 128 43.52 -2.18 -13.52
C SER A 128 42.41 -3.20 -13.76
N ALA A 129 42.65 -4.48 -13.49
CA ALA A 129 41.63 -5.53 -13.61
C ALA A 129 40.43 -5.27 -12.69
N SER A 130 40.65 -4.82 -11.46
CA SER A 130 39.56 -4.47 -10.54
C SER A 130 38.74 -3.27 -11.01
N GLN A 131 39.39 -2.24 -11.57
CA GLN A 131 38.69 -1.07 -12.12
C GLN A 131 37.84 -1.45 -13.35
N ILE A 132 38.41 -2.24 -14.25
CA ILE A 132 37.69 -2.76 -15.43
C ILE A 132 36.49 -3.60 -14.98
N LEU A 133 36.64 -4.44 -13.96
CA LEU A 133 35.54 -5.26 -13.44
C LEU A 133 34.38 -4.40 -12.91
N CYS A 134 34.67 -3.33 -12.17
CA CYS A 134 33.65 -2.40 -11.71
C CYS A 134 32.93 -1.73 -12.89
N MET A 135 33.68 -1.21 -13.88
CA MET A 135 33.10 -0.59 -15.07
C MET A 135 32.23 -1.55 -15.88
N VAL A 136 32.67 -2.80 -16.05
CA VAL A 136 31.89 -3.84 -16.75
C VAL A 136 30.63 -4.17 -15.95
N THR A 137 30.71 -4.26 -14.62
CA THR A 137 29.54 -4.53 -13.78
C THR A 137 28.51 -3.40 -13.92
N ASP A 138 28.95 -2.14 -13.86
CA ASP A 138 28.08 -0.98 -14.05
C ASP A 138 27.43 -0.97 -15.44
N ALA A 139 28.21 -1.26 -16.49
CA ALA A 139 27.69 -1.37 -17.85
C ALA A 139 26.65 -2.50 -18.00
N THR A 140 26.92 -3.67 -17.43
CA THR A 140 25.96 -4.79 -17.47
C THR A 140 24.67 -4.48 -16.72
N LEU A 141 24.74 -3.77 -15.59
CA LEU A 141 23.55 -3.32 -14.87
C LEU A 141 22.72 -2.34 -15.70
N GLN A 142 23.38 -1.43 -16.42
CA GLN A 142 22.70 -0.52 -17.33
C GLN A 142 22.04 -1.26 -18.49
N GLU A 143 22.72 -2.23 -19.11
CA GLU A 143 22.15 -3.05 -20.18
C GLU A 143 20.93 -3.85 -19.71
N ILE A 144 20.98 -4.43 -18.51
CA ILE A 144 19.83 -5.12 -17.90
C ILE A 144 18.67 -4.15 -17.69
N HIS A 145 18.95 -2.94 -17.20
CA HIS A 145 17.91 -1.93 -16.99
C HIS A 145 17.25 -1.49 -18.30
N GLU A 146 18.04 -1.30 -19.37
CA GLU A 146 17.51 -0.99 -20.70
C GLU A 146 16.69 -2.15 -21.27
N ALA A 147 17.11 -3.39 -21.05
CA ALA A 147 16.36 -4.57 -21.47
C ALA A 147 15.02 -4.69 -20.73
N GLU A 148 14.99 -4.43 -19.42
CA GLU A 148 13.75 -4.37 -18.63
C GLU A 148 12.80 -3.29 -19.14
N LEU A 149 13.32 -2.12 -19.50
CA LEU A 149 12.52 -1.02 -20.03
C LEU A 149 11.89 -1.40 -21.38
N LYS A 150 12.68 -1.98 -22.30
CA LYS A 150 12.18 -2.48 -23.60
C LYS A 150 11.15 -3.60 -23.43
N LEU A 151 11.30 -4.47 -22.45
CA LEU A 151 10.30 -5.50 -22.13
C LEU A 151 8.98 -4.89 -21.65
N LYS A 152 9.03 -3.86 -20.80
CA LYS A 152 7.83 -3.12 -20.38
C LYS A 152 7.15 -2.41 -21.55
N GLU A 153 7.92 -1.78 -22.43
CA GLU A 153 7.37 -1.18 -23.65
C GLU A 153 6.68 -2.23 -24.52
N LEU A 154 7.32 -3.38 -24.74
CA LEU A 154 6.74 -4.47 -25.52
C LEU A 154 5.46 -5.02 -24.88
N GLU A 155 5.44 -5.17 -23.55
CA GLU A 155 4.24 -5.57 -22.80
C GLU A 155 3.08 -4.59 -23.05
N THR A 156 3.33 -3.27 -23.02
CA THR A 156 2.29 -2.27 -23.33
C THR A 156 1.77 -2.38 -24.76
N VAL A 157 2.65 -2.66 -25.73
CA VAL A 157 2.28 -2.80 -27.15
C VAL A 157 1.51 -4.10 -27.41
N ILE A 158 1.80 -5.19 -26.69
CA ILE A 158 1.11 -6.47 -26.81
C ILE A 158 -0.25 -6.47 -26.09
N LEU A 159 -0.39 -5.73 -24.98
CA LEU A 159 -1.66 -5.62 -24.24
C LEU A 159 -2.65 -4.62 -24.86
N MET A 160 -2.18 -3.53 -25.48
CA MET A 160 -3.03 -2.54 -26.18
C MET A 160 -3.88 -3.02 -27.39
N PRO A 161 -3.52 -4.04 -28.21
CA PRO A 161 -4.26 -4.37 -29.42
C PRO A 161 -5.54 -5.16 -29.16
N TYR A 162 -5.73 -5.73 -27.96
CA TYR A 162 -6.88 -6.60 -27.70
C TYR A 162 -8.20 -5.81 -27.50
N GLU A 163 -8.14 -4.57 -27.00
CA GLU A 163 -9.35 -3.77 -26.75
C GLU A 163 -9.84 -2.97 -27.97
N LYS A 164 -8.95 -2.52 -28.87
CA LYS A 164 -9.32 -1.61 -29.96
C LYS A 164 -9.70 -2.29 -31.28
N ARG A 165 -9.32 -3.56 -31.50
CA ARG A 165 -9.51 -4.23 -32.80
C ARG A 165 -10.98 -4.53 -33.14
N TRP A 166 -11.81 -4.80 -32.13
CA TRP A 166 -13.21 -5.19 -32.34
C TRP A 166 -14.14 -4.03 -32.71
N LYS A 167 -13.81 -2.78 -32.34
CA LYS A 167 -14.68 -1.62 -32.61
C LYS A 167 -14.59 -1.10 -34.05
N HIS A 168 -13.46 -1.26 -34.73
CA HIS A 168 -13.28 -0.73 -36.09
C HIS A 168 -13.68 -1.71 -37.20
N SER A 169 -13.75 -3.02 -36.92
CA SER A 169 -14.14 -4.02 -37.92
C SER A 169 -15.62 -3.89 -38.32
N TYR A 170 -16.55 -3.78 -37.35
CA TYR A 170 -17.99 -3.71 -37.65
C TYR A 170 -18.43 -2.43 -38.37
N ALA A 171 -17.72 -1.31 -38.17
CA ALA A 171 -18.05 -0.04 -38.82
C ALA A 171 -17.66 0.00 -40.31
N LEU A 172 -16.61 -0.74 -40.70
CA LEU A 172 -16.15 -0.80 -42.10
C LEU A 172 -17.01 -1.72 -42.96
N TYR A 173 -17.63 -2.76 -42.38
CA TYR A 173 -18.50 -3.70 -43.11
C TYR A 173 -19.95 -3.21 -43.30
N SER A 174 -20.44 -2.26 -42.50
CA SER A 174 -21.84 -1.78 -42.62
C SER A 174 -22.05 -0.74 -43.73
N ILE A 175 -21.00 0.02 -44.08
CA ILE A 175 -21.05 1.06 -45.10
C ILE A 175 -21.31 0.49 -46.52
N PRO A 176 -20.60 -0.55 -47.02
CA PRO A 176 -20.84 -1.05 -48.38
C PRO A 176 -22.15 -1.84 -48.53
N PHE A 177 -22.67 -2.46 -47.45
CA PHE A 177 -23.91 -3.23 -47.51
C PHE A 177 -25.14 -2.34 -47.75
N SER A 178 -25.19 -1.17 -47.10
CA SER A 178 -26.29 -0.21 -47.29
C SER A 178 -26.32 0.34 -48.73
N GLY A 179 -25.16 0.69 -49.29
CA GLY A 179 -25.05 1.18 -50.67
C GLY A 179 -25.46 0.13 -51.71
N ALA A 180 -25.05 -1.13 -51.52
CA ALA A 180 -25.40 -2.22 -52.41
C ALA A 180 -26.92 -2.51 -52.42
N CYS A 181 -27.58 -2.47 -51.26
CA CYS A 181 -29.03 -2.66 -51.17
C CYS A 181 -29.82 -1.55 -51.89
N ILE A 182 -29.38 -0.29 -51.77
CA ILE A 182 -30.01 0.84 -52.45
C ILE A 182 -29.84 0.72 -53.97
N ALA A 183 -28.63 0.39 -54.43
CA ALA A 183 -28.35 0.20 -55.86
C ALA A 183 -29.17 -0.95 -56.45
N MET A 184 -29.29 -2.08 -55.73
CA MET A 184 -30.09 -3.22 -56.16
C MET A 184 -31.58 -2.87 -56.23
N TYR A 185 -32.10 -2.12 -55.26
CA TYR A 185 -33.49 -1.64 -55.26
C TYR A 185 -33.80 -0.74 -56.47
N ILE A 186 -32.87 0.16 -56.82
CA ILE A 186 -33.02 1.04 -58.00
C ILE A 186 -33.03 0.22 -59.29
N LEU A 187 -32.16 -0.79 -59.42
CA LEU A 187 -32.11 -1.65 -60.60
C LEU A 187 -33.37 -2.51 -60.75
N LEU A 188 -33.86 -3.10 -59.67
CA LEU A 188 -35.12 -3.87 -59.66
C LEU A 188 -36.31 -3.00 -60.05
N ARG A 189 -36.39 -1.77 -59.53
CA ARG A 189 -37.46 -0.82 -59.88
C ARG A 189 -37.42 -0.40 -61.34
N ARG A 190 -36.24 -0.32 -61.96
CA ARG A 190 -36.07 0.02 -63.38
C ARG A 190 -36.41 -1.15 -64.30
N PHE A 191 -36.24 -2.38 -63.85
CA PHE A 191 -36.53 -3.58 -64.64
C PHE A 191 -38.04 -3.93 -64.66
N TRP A 192 -38.79 -3.48 -63.66
CA TRP A 192 -40.23 -3.75 -63.51
C TRP A 192 -41.16 -2.64 -64.07
N ARG A 193 -40.62 -1.65 -64.77
CA ARG A 193 -41.38 -0.58 -65.42
C ARG A 193 -41.03 -0.57 -66.91
#